data_AF-A0A953AIN2-F1
#
_entry.id   AF-A0A953AIN2-F1
#
_cell.length_a   1.000
_cell.length_b   1.000
_cell.length_c   1.000
_cell.angle_alpha   90.00
_cell.angle_beta   90.00
_cell.angle_gamma   90.00
#
_symmetry.space_group_name_H-M   'P 1'
#
loop_
_entity.id
_entity.type
_entity.pdbx_description
1 polymer ?
#
loop_
_entity_poly.entity_id
_entity_poly.type
_entity_poly.pdbx_seq_one_letter_code
_entity_poly.pdbx_strand_id
1 'polypeptide(L)'
;MATRAATPWGPADLVEELTLPQQAGRKRFASRVQLLETASGERLVRFAYSTGGSARRGPVTLRERDIARLRAALAQHPALAEALRL
;
A
#
# COMPACT_ATOMS: atom_id res chain seq x y z
N MET A 1 -1.99 -5.70 20.60
CA MET A 1 -3.06 -4.76 20.15
C MET A 1 -2.94 -4.63 18.65
N ALA A 2 -4.02 -4.83 17.90
CA ALA A 2 -4.02 -4.62 16.45
C ALA A 2 -3.73 -3.13 16.16
N THR A 3 -2.76 -2.85 15.31
CA THR A 3 -2.47 -1.48 14.90
C THR A 3 -3.62 -1.00 14.01
N ARG A 4 -4.36 0.01 14.48
CA ARG A 4 -5.45 0.61 13.70
C ARG A 4 -4.97 1.72 12.80
N ALA A 5 -5.50 1.71 11.59
CA ALA A 5 -5.22 2.64 10.52
C ALA A 5 -6.46 3.48 10.21
N ALA A 6 -6.33 4.80 10.21
CA ALA A 6 -7.35 5.66 9.63
C ALA A 6 -7.33 5.52 8.09
N THR A 7 -8.51 5.33 7.49
CA THR A 7 -8.71 5.29 6.04
C THR A 7 -9.90 6.18 5.65
N PRO A 8 -10.06 6.55 4.37
CA PRO A 8 -11.25 7.29 3.91
C PRO A 8 -12.59 6.57 4.12
N TRP A 9 -12.57 5.25 4.36
CA TRP A 9 -13.76 4.42 4.58
C TRP A 9 -13.97 4.04 6.05
N GLY A 10 -13.27 4.73 6.96
CA GLY A 10 -13.29 4.44 8.40
C GLY A 10 -12.04 3.72 8.87
N PRO A 11 -11.99 3.33 10.16
CA PRO A 11 -10.87 2.60 10.71
C PRO A 11 -10.75 1.20 10.10
N ALA A 12 -9.52 0.77 9.88
CA ALA A 12 -9.19 -0.58 9.45
C ALA A 12 -8.06 -1.14 10.33
N ASP A 13 -8.11 -2.43 10.59
CA ASP A 13 -7.06 -3.15 11.31
C ASP A 13 -5.93 -3.50 10.33
N LEU A 14 -4.68 -3.32 10.77
CA LEU A 14 -3.51 -3.75 10.01
C LEU A 14 -3.40 -5.28 10.08
N VAL A 15 -3.57 -5.94 8.93
CA VAL A 15 -3.44 -7.39 8.79
C VAL A 15 -1.99 -7.77 8.50
N GLU A 16 -1.36 -7.07 7.56
CA GLU A 16 0.01 -7.35 7.12
C GLU A 16 0.72 -6.07 6.68
N GLU A 17 2.04 -5.99 6.89
CA GLU A 17 2.88 -4.90 6.39
C GLU A 17 4.19 -5.43 5.80
N LEU A 18 4.46 -5.07 4.54
CA LEU A 18 5.78 -5.10 3.94
C LEU A 18 6.43 -3.74 4.09
N THR A 19 7.57 -3.67 4.78
CA THR A 19 8.45 -2.49 4.79
C THR A 19 9.65 -2.73 3.88
N LEU A 20 9.85 -1.86 2.89
CA LEU A 20 10.97 -1.87 1.96
C LEU A 20 11.88 -0.66 2.22
N PRO A 21 13.00 -0.83 2.95
CA PRO A 21 14.00 0.23 3.12
C PRO A 21 14.65 0.61 1.81
N GLN A 22 14.80 1.90 1.56
CA GLN A 22 15.34 2.49 0.34
C GLN A 22 16.27 3.66 0.64
N GLN A 23 17.14 3.97 -0.32
CA GLN A 23 18.09 5.05 -0.23
C GLN A 23 18.22 5.80 -1.56
N ALA A 24 18.24 7.12 -1.51
CA ALA A 24 18.54 8.00 -2.64
C ALA A 24 19.61 9.02 -2.20
N GLY A 25 20.84 8.86 -2.67
CA GLY A 25 21.98 9.61 -2.16
C GLY A 25 22.17 9.38 -0.66
N ARG A 26 22.11 10.45 0.14
CA ARG A 26 22.18 10.37 1.62
C ARG A 26 20.81 10.19 2.30
N LYS A 27 19.71 10.28 1.56
CA LYS A 27 18.35 10.20 2.13
C LYS A 27 17.95 8.74 2.27
N ARG A 28 17.55 8.35 3.48
CA ARG A 28 16.96 7.04 3.78
C ARG A 28 15.46 7.19 3.97
N PHE A 29 14.70 6.28 3.36
CA PHE A 29 13.25 6.23 3.45
C PHE A 29 12.80 4.78 3.33
N ALA A 30 11.52 4.50 3.56
CA ALA A 30 10.98 3.19 3.30
C ALA A 30 9.61 3.29 2.65
N SER A 31 9.39 2.50 1.61
CA SER A 31 8.04 2.22 1.11
C SER A 31 7.39 1.18 2.02
N ARG A 32 6.10 1.35 2.31
CA ARG A 32 5.29 0.39 3.06
C ARG A 32 4.11 -0.02 2.20
N VAL A 33 3.88 -1.32 2.11
CA VAL A 33 2.68 -1.91 1.52
C VAL A 33 1.94 -2.61 2.64
N GLN A 34 0.72 -2.18 2.93
CA GLN A 34 -0.08 -2.68 4.03
C GLN A 34 -1.36 -3.31 3.51
N LEU A 35 -1.67 -4.50 4.02
CA LEU A 35 -3.00 -5.08 3.91
C LEU A 35 -3.80 -4.66 5.15
N LEU A 36 -4.94 -4.02 4.93
CA LEU A 36 -5.84 -3.59 5.99
C LEU A 36 -7.20 -4.28 5.82
N GLU A 37 -7.90 -4.48 6.92
CA GLU A 37 -9.26 -5.01 6.93
C GLU A 37 -10.19 -4.08 7.69
N THR A 38 -11.31 -3.68 7.07
CA THR A 38 -12.31 -2.84 7.73
C THR A 38 -13.18 -3.66 8.69
N ALA A 39 -13.96 -2.99 9.54
CA ALA A 39 -14.91 -3.68 10.43
C ALA A 39 -15.98 -4.50 9.67
N SER A 40 -16.21 -4.22 8.38
CA SER A 40 -17.13 -4.99 7.53
C SER A 40 -16.46 -6.15 6.80
N GLY A 41 -15.17 -6.40 7.04
CA GLY A 41 -14.38 -7.45 6.38
C GLY A 41 -13.84 -7.06 4.99
N GLU A 42 -13.97 -5.79 4.57
CA GLU A 42 -13.42 -5.35 3.28
C GLU A 42 -11.90 -5.22 3.37
N ARG A 43 -11.19 -5.74 2.37
CA ARG A 43 -9.72 -5.63 2.28
C ARG A 43 -9.27 -4.41 1.48
N LEU A 44 -8.30 -3.71 2.04
CA LEU A 44 -7.68 -2.54 1.44
C LEU A 44 -6.16 -2.76 1.31
N VAL A 45 -5.58 -2.29 0.21
CA VAL A 45 -4.13 -2.26 0.03
C VAL A 45 -3.67 -0.81 0.10
N ARG A 46 -2.81 -0.49 1.08
CA ARG A 46 -2.30 0.85 1.30
C ARG A 46 -0.83 0.94 0.98
N PHE A 47 -0.48 1.86 0.08
CA PHE A 47 0.89 2.26 -0.23
C PHE A 47 1.22 3.55 0.50
N ALA A 48 2.24 3.49 1.34
CA ALA A 48 2.74 4.64 2.08
C ALA A 48 4.25 4.77 1.89
N TYR A 49 4.77 5.99 2.00
CA TYR A 49 6.22 6.19 2.13
C TYR A 49 6.52 6.83 3.47
N SER A 50 7.62 6.41 4.09
CA SER A 50 8.06 6.90 5.38
C SER A 50 9.49 7.41 5.32
N THR A 51 9.77 8.48 6.05
CA THR A 51 11.13 9.00 6.26
C THR A 51 11.33 9.18 7.75
N GLY A 52 12.37 8.59 8.32
CA GLY A 52 12.57 8.62 9.78
C GLY A 52 11.46 7.90 10.55
N GLY A 53 10.91 6.82 10.00
CA GLY A 53 9.92 5.96 10.67
C GLY A 53 8.45 6.40 10.57
N SER A 54 8.20 7.69 10.29
CA SER A 54 6.85 8.24 10.13
C SER A 54 6.43 8.33 8.68
N ALA A 55 5.18 7.93 8.38
CA ALA A 55 4.59 8.12 7.07
C ALA A 55 4.52 9.62 6.74
N ARG A 56 4.99 10.02 5.56
CA ARG A 56 4.85 11.40 5.08
C ARG A 56 3.95 11.38 3.84
N ARG A 57 2.97 12.29 3.80
CA ARG A 57 1.95 12.49 2.74
C ARG A 57 0.93 11.35 2.56
N GLY A 58 -0.28 11.75 2.16
CA GLY A 58 -1.49 10.95 2.13
C GLY A 58 -1.28 9.59 1.48
N PRO A 59 -1.29 8.49 2.25
CA PRO A 59 -1.08 7.16 1.70
C PRO A 59 -2.18 6.85 0.70
N VAL A 60 -1.81 6.25 -0.42
CA VAL A 60 -2.77 5.81 -1.44
C VAL A 60 -3.34 4.48 -0.99
N THR A 61 -4.65 4.44 -0.79
CA THR A 61 -5.36 3.23 -0.37
C THR A 61 -6.27 2.78 -1.49
N LEU A 62 -6.07 1.55 -1.96
CA LEU A 62 -6.87 0.91 -3.00
C LEU A 62 -7.83 -0.08 -2.35
N ARG A 63 -9.09 -0.08 -2.78
CA ARG A 63 -10.02 -1.17 -2.45
C ARG A 63 -9.73 -2.38 -3.33
N GLU A 64 -10.30 -3.52 -2.94
CA GLU A 64 -10.25 -4.76 -3.71
C GLU A 64 -10.60 -4.56 -5.20
N ARG A 65 -11.67 -3.82 -5.50
CA ARG A 65 -12.06 -3.51 -6.89
C ARG A 65 -11.05 -2.67 -7.65
N ASP A 66 -10.30 -1.80 -6.97
CA ASP A 66 -9.28 -0.97 -7.59
C ASP A 66 -8.02 -1.81 -7.89
N ILE A 67 -7.71 -2.78 -7.03
CA ILE A 67 -6.68 -3.80 -7.28
C ILE A 67 -7.06 -4.68 -8.48
N ALA A 68 -8.32 -5.10 -8.59
CA ALA A 68 -8.78 -5.86 -9.76
C ALA A 68 -8.62 -5.05 -11.06
N ARG A 69 -8.96 -3.75 -11.03
CA ARG A 69 -8.75 -2.84 -12.16
C ARG A 69 -7.27 -2.64 -12.49
N LEU A 70 -6.41 -2.50 -11.48
CA LEU A 70 -4.96 -2.41 -11.68
C LEU A 70 -4.43 -3.64 -12.41
N ARG A 71 -4.80 -4.85 -11.97
CA ARG A 71 -4.40 -6.10 -12.64
C ARG A 71 -4.86 -6.16 -14.09
N ALA A 72 -6.12 -5.80 -14.35
CA ALA A 72 -6.64 -5.76 -15.72
C ALA A 72 -5.93 -4.72 -16.60
N ALA A 73 -5.57 -3.55 -16.04
CA ALA A 73 -4.85 -2.52 -16.76
C ALA A 73 -3.40 -2.94 -17.06
N LEU A 74 -2.72 -3.67 -16.17
CA LEU A 74 -1.36 -4.15 -16.41
C LEU A 74 -1.25 -5.04 -17.67
N ALA A 75 -2.30 -5.78 -18.03
CA ALA A 75 -2.34 -6.54 -19.28
C ALA A 75 -2.18 -5.67 -20.54
N GLN A 76 -2.54 -4.39 -20.47
CA GLN A 76 -2.38 -3.41 -21.55
C GLN A 76 -1.04 -2.67 -21.48
N HIS A 77 -0.22 -2.90 -20.44
CA HIS A 77 1.05 -2.24 -20.19
C HIS A 77 2.17 -3.27 -19.95
N PRO A 78 2.62 -4.01 -20.99
CA PRO A 78 3.48 -5.18 -20.84
C PRO A 78 4.83 -4.90 -20.15
N ALA A 79 5.44 -3.74 -20.42
CA ALA A 79 6.70 -3.36 -19.76
C ALA A 79 6.53 -3.13 -18.24
N LEU A 80 5.38 -2.58 -17.82
CA LEU A 80 5.07 -2.41 -16.40
C LEU A 80 4.70 -3.74 -15.75
N ALA A 81 3.94 -4.58 -16.46
CA ALA A 81 3.61 -5.93 -15.99
C ALA A 81 4.88 -6.77 -15.77
N GLU A 82 5.82 -6.74 -16.71
CA GLU A 82 7.09 -7.44 -16.58
C GLU A 82 7.93 -6.91 -15.41
N ALA A 83 7.99 -5.58 -15.22
CA ALA A 83 8.71 -4.99 -14.10
C ALA A 83 8.13 -5.37 -12.73
N LEU A 84 6.81 -5.52 -12.64
CA LEU A 84 6.12 -5.86 -11.39
C LEU A 84 5.99 -7.37 -11.17
N ARG A 85 5.99 -8.18 -12.24
CA ARG A 85 5.74 -9.63 -12.26
C ARG A 85 4.44 -10.02 -11.52
N LEU A 86 3.36 -9.29 -11.81
CA LEU A 86 2.04 -9.41 -11.17
C LEU A 86 0.93 -9.81 -12.15
#